data_AF-A0A5C8NFF2-F1
#
_entry.id   AF-A0A5C8NFF2-F1
#
_cell.length_a   1.000
_cell.length_b   1.000
_cell.length_c   1.000
_cell.angle_alpha   90.00
_cell.angle_beta   90.00
_cell.angle_gamma   90.00
#
_symmetry.space_group_name_H-M   'P 1'
#
loop_
_entity.id
_entity.type
_entity.pdbx_description
1 polymer ?
#
loop_
_entity_poly.entity_id
_entity_poly.type
_entity_poly.pdbx_seq_one_letter_code
_entity_poly.pdbx_strand_id
1 'polypeptide(L)'
;MGPARRRIAIGVAVAAVVALVAVWLVSASGDDAPTSEETTAPAPRVRPTQSINTSEAPCPKELPRDEMGEGFETFDPAREAPSLPAPEDAWICGYSSLDPDRDVEDIADAAWKHVGEVQHVRAADLPKLRDAFKELRPTERDRVCTLDLGPRWLIVYRHGRVRAGVVIDDYGCRDARLIDEARLVDPRGEADPRTVEGTLDGGRAILAALAVGRGAG
;
A
#
# COMPACT_ATOMS: atom_id res chain seq x y z
N MET A 1 -23.86 -59.94 -6.35
CA MET A 1 -24.27 -59.75 -7.76
C MET A 1 -24.03 -58.31 -8.14
N GLY A 2 -23.02 -58.05 -9.01
CA GLY A 2 -22.72 -56.73 -9.60
C GLY A 2 -23.68 -56.38 -10.74
N PRO A 3 -23.54 -55.22 -11.44
CA PRO A 3 -22.36 -54.80 -12.21
C PRO A 3 -22.08 -53.27 -12.06
N ALA A 4 -21.24 -52.54 -12.80
CA ALA A 4 -19.93 -52.70 -13.44
C ALA A 4 -19.43 -51.25 -13.73
N ARG A 5 -18.11 -51.05 -13.77
CA ARG A 5 -17.43 -49.77 -14.00
C ARG A 5 -17.59 -49.27 -15.45
N ARG A 6 -17.62 -47.94 -15.67
CA ARG A 6 -17.20 -47.33 -16.94
C ARG A 6 -16.12 -46.28 -16.69
N ARG A 7 -14.91 -46.59 -17.15
CA ARG A 7 -13.80 -45.64 -17.35
C ARG A 7 -13.88 -45.18 -18.80
N ILE A 8 -13.81 -43.88 -19.06
CA ILE A 8 -13.64 -43.35 -20.42
C ILE A 8 -12.21 -42.80 -20.48
N ALA A 9 -11.39 -43.48 -21.28
CA ALA A 9 -10.11 -43.00 -21.76
C ALA A 9 -10.32 -42.52 -23.20
N ILE A 10 -9.87 -41.32 -23.54
CA ILE A 10 -9.77 -40.87 -24.93
C ILE A 10 -8.31 -40.51 -25.16
N GLY A 11 -7.68 -41.26 -26.07
CA GLY A 11 -6.31 -41.07 -26.50
C GLY A 11 -6.21 -40.13 -27.71
N VAL A 12 -5.14 -39.34 -27.69
CA VAL A 12 -4.18 -39.00 -28.75
C VAL A 12 -4.69 -38.68 -30.15
N ALA A 13 -4.35 -37.47 -30.62
CA ALA A 13 -3.96 -37.24 -32.01
C ALA A 13 -2.72 -36.34 -32.05
N VAL A 14 -1.64 -36.88 -32.61
CA VAL A 14 -0.37 -36.21 -32.94
C VAL A 14 -0.55 -35.52 -34.30
N ALA A 15 -0.13 -34.26 -34.41
CA ALA A 15 0.17 -33.64 -35.69
C ALA A 15 1.42 -32.77 -35.56
N ALA A 16 2.53 -33.28 -36.10
CA ALA A 16 3.77 -32.56 -36.29
C ALA A 16 3.65 -31.66 -37.52
N VAL A 17 4.08 -30.40 -37.41
CA VAL A 17 4.44 -29.57 -38.57
C VAL A 17 5.84 -29.01 -38.33
N VAL A 18 6.77 -29.54 -39.12
CA VAL A 18 8.12 -29.03 -39.34
C VAL A 18 8.01 -27.85 -40.30
N ALA A 19 8.57 -26.69 -39.94
CA ALA A 19 8.88 -25.64 -40.90
C ALA A 19 10.23 -25.00 -40.56
N LEU A 20 11.23 -25.40 -41.34
CA LEU A 20 12.53 -24.76 -41.50
C LEU A 20 12.36 -23.30 -41.94
N VAL A 21 13.05 -22.36 -41.29
CA VAL A 21 13.39 -21.06 -41.89
C VAL A 21 14.87 -20.76 -41.67
N ALA A 22 15.46 -20.30 -42.77
CA ALA A 22 16.87 -20.29 -43.09
C ALA A 22 17.72 -19.30 -42.30
N VAL A 23 18.96 -19.73 -42.09
CA VAL A 23 20.12 -18.94 -41.67
C VAL A 23 20.46 -17.89 -42.72
N TRP A 24 20.60 -16.64 -42.30
CA TRP A 24 21.40 -15.63 -43.01
C TRP A 24 22.60 -15.26 -42.16
N LEU A 25 23.77 -15.73 -42.59
CA LEU A 25 25.08 -15.23 -42.17
C LEU A 25 25.34 -13.91 -42.90
N VAL A 26 25.37 -12.80 -42.17
CA VAL A 26 26.05 -11.57 -42.61
C VAL A 26 27.23 -11.36 -41.67
N SER A 27 28.41 -11.71 -42.18
CA SER A 27 29.70 -11.31 -41.64
C SER A 27 29.99 -9.89 -42.13
N ALA A 28 29.96 -8.92 -41.22
CA ALA A 28 30.59 -7.63 -41.43
C ALA A 28 31.59 -7.40 -40.30
N SER A 29 32.86 -7.54 -40.66
CA SER A 29 34.03 -7.08 -39.93
C SER A 29 33.97 -5.56 -39.79
N GLY A 30 34.17 -5.03 -38.60
CA GLY A 30 34.27 -3.58 -38.41
C GLY A 30 34.41 -3.22 -36.94
N ASP A 31 35.56 -2.63 -36.64
CA ASP A 31 36.15 -2.22 -35.37
C ASP A 31 35.28 -1.41 -34.38
N ASP A 32 35.87 -1.28 -33.19
CA ASP A 32 35.49 -0.46 -32.03
C ASP A 32 34.44 -1.06 -31.08
N ALA A 33 34.94 -1.87 -30.14
CA ALA A 33 34.25 -2.13 -28.89
C ALA A 33 34.25 -0.83 -28.04
N PRO A 34 33.10 -0.17 -27.82
CA PRO A 34 33.01 0.78 -26.73
C PRO A 34 33.14 -0.01 -25.44
N THR A 35 34.21 0.25 -24.70
CA THR A 35 34.34 -0.16 -23.31
C THR A 35 33.11 0.39 -22.62
N SER A 36 32.16 -0.50 -22.32
CA SER A 36 31.01 -0.17 -21.48
C SER A 36 31.60 0.01 -20.10
N GLU A 37 32.02 1.24 -19.79
CA GLU A 37 32.13 1.67 -18.42
C GLU A 37 30.77 1.38 -17.79
N GLU A 38 30.75 0.39 -16.91
CA GLU A 38 29.66 0.14 -15.98
C GLU A 38 29.54 1.40 -15.13
N THR A 39 28.84 2.39 -15.70
CA THR A 39 28.35 3.55 -14.99
C THR A 39 27.38 2.97 -13.98
N THR A 40 27.93 2.66 -12.80
CA THR A 40 27.16 2.52 -11.58
C THR A 40 26.39 3.83 -11.49
N ALA A 41 25.15 3.80 -11.97
CA ALA A 41 24.23 4.91 -11.83
C ALA A 41 24.26 5.25 -10.33
N PRO A 42 24.63 6.49 -9.96
CA PRO A 42 24.66 6.84 -8.55
C PRO A 42 23.28 6.49 -7.99
N ALA A 43 23.26 5.67 -6.94
CA ALA A 43 22.03 5.34 -6.22
C ALA A 43 21.21 6.63 -6.06
N PRO A 44 19.91 6.61 -6.38
CA PRO A 44 19.09 7.82 -6.42
C PRO A 44 19.30 8.62 -5.14
N ARG A 45 20.04 9.73 -5.24
CA ARG A 45 20.29 10.59 -4.10
C ARG A 45 19.05 11.41 -3.90
N VAL A 46 18.37 11.14 -2.78
CA VAL A 46 17.28 11.94 -2.23
C VAL A 46 17.71 13.41 -2.23
N ARG A 47 17.17 14.20 -3.16
CA ARG A 47 17.16 15.65 -2.99
C ARG A 47 16.02 15.94 -2.02
N PRO A 48 16.27 16.61 -0.88
CA PRO A 48 15.20 17.08 -0.03
C PRO A 48 14.46 18.16 -0.82
N THR A 49 13.38 17.78 -1.51
CA THR A 49 12.38 18.73 -1.95
C THR A 49 11.81 19.37 -0.69
N GLN A 50 12.03 20.69 -0.58
CA GLN A 50 11.48 21.63 0.40
C GLN A 50 11.22 21.10 1.81
N SER A 51 12.01 21.57 2.78
CA SER A 51 11.61 21.57 4.19
C SER A 51 10.24 22.23 4.33
N ILE A 52 9.20 21.42 4.49
CA ILE A 52 7.87 21.88 4.87
C ILE A 52 7.92 22.20 6.37
N ASN A 53 7.26 23.29 6.76
CA ASN A 53 7.15 23.69 8.15
C ASN A 53 6.56 22.56 8.97
N THR A 54 7.37 21.98 9.85
CA THR A 54 6.99 20.94 10.81
C THR A 54 5.93 21.39 11.83
N SER A 55 5.45 22.64 11.73
CA SER A 55 4.41 23.22 12.58
C SER A 55 2.97 22.88 12.15
N GLU A 56 2.75 22.27 10.99
CA GLU A 56 1.42 21.78 10.63
C GLU A 56 1.11 20.50 11.43
N ALA A 57 -0.08 20.54 12.06
CA ALA A 57 -0.56 19.49 12.94
C ALA A 57 -0.41 18.12 12.26
N PRO A 58 0.05 17.09 12.99
CA PRO A 58 0.35 15.79 12.39
C PRO A 58 -0.90 15.09 11.84
N CYS A 59 -2.11 15.49 12.28
CA CYS A 59 -3.37 14.94 11.82
C CYS A 59 -4.12 15.97 10.97
N PRO A 60 -4.28 15.75 9.65
CA PRO A 60 -5.15 16.61 8.84
C PRO A 60 -6.60 16.51 9.34
N LYS A 61 -7.38 17.58 9.19
CA LYS A 61 -8.78 17.62 9.65
C LYS A 61 -9.65 16.59 8.94
N GLU A 62 -9.35 16.32 7.68
CA GLU A 62 -10.05 15.37 6.82
C GLU A 62 -8.99 14.58 6.04
N LEU A 63 -9.24 13.29 5.81
CA LEU A 63 -8.41 12.53 4.88
C LEU A 63 -8.83 12.84 3.44
N PRO A 64 -7.90 12.70 2.46
CA PRO A 64 -8.27 12.61 1.06
C PRO A 64 -9.47 11.70 0.90
N ARG A 65 -10.46 12.14 0.13
CA ARG A 65 -11.43 11.19 -0.41
C ARG A 65 -10.60 10.20 -1.21
N ASP A 66 -10.60 8.95 -0.78
CA ASP A 66 -10.10 7.87 -1.60
C ASP A 66 -10.86 8.03 -2.93
N GLU A 67 -10.15 8.18 -4.05
CA GLU A 67 -10.73 8.24 -5.41
C GLU A 67 -11.35 6.89 -5.79
N MET A 68 -12.03 6.25 -4.84
CA MET A 68 -12.81 5.06 -5.02
C MET A 68 -13.80 5.36 -6.11
N GLY A 69 -13.74 4.58 -7.19
CA GLY A 69 -14.81 4.52 -8.15
C GLY A 69 -16.12 4.25 -7.41
N GLU A 70 -17.21 4.66 -8.03
CA GLU A 70 -18.57 4.68 -7.50
C GLU A 70 -19.14 3.26 -7.21
N GLY A 71 -18.49 2.45 -6.37
CA GLY A 71 -18.91 1.08 -6.10
C GLY A 71 -17.96 0.33 -5.15
N PHE A 72 -18.36 -0.89 -4.80
CA PHE A 72 -17.65 -1.88 -3.99
C PHE A 72 -16.32 -2.35 -4.62
N GLU A 73 -15.52 -1.43 -5.15
CA GLU A 73 -14.32 -1.72 -5.90
C GLU A 73 -13.27 -2.32 -4.97
N THR A 74 -12.83 -3.51 -5.36
CA THR A 74 -11.66 -4.18 -4.81
C THR A 74 -10.47 -3.28 -5.04
N PHE A 75 -9.85 -2.78 -3.97
CA PHE A 75 -8.60 -2.06 -4.11
C PHE A 75 -7.52 -2.97 -4.70
N ASP A 76 -6.79 -2.48 -5.69
CA ASP A 76 -5.65 -3.20 -6.23
C ASP A 76 -4.60 -3.44 -5.14
N PRO A 77 -4.09 -4.68 -4.99
CA PRO A 77 -2.96 -4.94 -4.14
C PRO A 77 -1.74 -4.14 -4.55
N ALA A 78 -0.94 -3.77 -3.57
CA ALA A 78 0.38 -3.20 -3.82
C ALA A 78 1.22 -4.15 -4.69
N ARG A 79 2.05 -3.60 -5.57
CA ARG A 79 2.89 -4.43 -6.47
C ARG A 79 4.03 -5.12 -5.73
N GLU A 80 4.47 -4.54 -4.61
CA GLU A 80 5.59 -5.03 -3.82
C GLU A 80 5.43 -4.64 -2.34
N ALA A 81 6.25 -5.24 -1.48
CA ALA A 81 6.31 -4.86 -0.07
C ALA A 81 7.09 -3.54 0.07
N PRO A 82 6.61 -2.58 0.87
CA PRO A 82 7.31 -1.32 1.04
C PRO A 82 8.57 -1.50 1.90
N SER A 83 9.58 -0.67 1.64
CA SER A 83 10.75 -0.52 2.50
C SER A 83 10.64 0.77 3.30
N LEU A 84 10.00 0.69 4.48
CA LEU A 84 9.79 1.87 5.33
C LEU A 84 10.98 2.07 6.27
N PRO A 85 11.48 3.31 6.42
CA PRO A 85 12.52 3.60 7.39
C PRO A 85 11.99 3.47 8.82
N ALA A 86 12.90 3.26 9.79
CA ALA A 86 12.51 3.19 11.18
C ALA A 86 11.95 4.55 11.66
N PRO A 87 10.76 4.59 12.27
CA PRO A 87 10.19 5.84 12.78
C PRO A 87 11.01 6.36 13.96
N GLU A 88 11.40 7.63 13.89
CA GLU A 88 12.04 8.37 14.98
C GLU A 88 11.01 9.09 15.85
N ASP A 89 9.85 9.37 15.27
CA ASP A 89 8.72 10.05 15.90
C ASP A 89 7.43 9.59 15.21
N ALA A 90 6.30 9.53 15.93
CA ALA A 90 5.02 9.16 15.33
C ALA A 90 3.79 9.67 16.11
N TRP A 91 2.69 9.82 15.39
CA TRP A 91 1.39 10.25 15.89
C TRP A 91 0.28 9.34 15.37
N ILE A 92 -0.76 9.17 16.18
CA ILE A 92 -1.96 8.39 15.87
C ILE A 92 -3.13 9.35 15.76
N CYS A 93 -3.83 9.27 14.64
CA CYS A 93 -4.96 10.10 14.29
C CYS A 93 -6.17 9.21 14.00
N GLY A 94 -7.28 9.39 14.71
CA GLY A 94 -8.52 8.64 14.50
C GLY A 94 -9.45 9.37 13.52
N TYR A 95 -10.15 8.62 12.67
CA TYR A 95 -11.11 9.16 11.70
C TYR A 95 -12.42 8.38 11.69
N SER A 96 -13.52 9.09 11.49
CA SER A 96 -14.87 8.54 11.30
C SER A 96 -15.50 9.08 10.02
N SER A 97 -16.18 8.23 9.26
CA SER A 97 -17.04 8.61 8.14
C SER A 97 -18.47 8.91 8.59
N LEU A 98 -18.86 8.41 9.77
CA LEU A 98 -20.13 8.74 10.40
C LEU A 98 -19.97 10.09 11.09
N ASP A 99 -20.60 11.12 10.53
CA ASP A 99 -20.80 12.41 11.18
C ASP A 99 -22.06 12.29 12.06
N PRO A 100 -21.94 12.21 13.39
CA PRO A 100 -23.10 12.03 14.26
C PRO A 100 -24.05 13.22 14.24
N ASP A 101 -23.59 14.37 13.74
CA ASP A 101 -24.33 15.63 13.71
C ASP A 101 -24.96 15.92 12.34
N ARG A 102 -24.80 15.02 11.36
CA ARG A 102 -25.42 15.14 10.03
C ARG A 102 -26.26 13.92 9.71
N ASP A 103 -27.53 14.18 9.38
CA ASP A 103 -28.30 13.28 8.53
C ASP A 103 -27.65 13.29 7.15
N VAL A 104 -26.73 12.35 6.91
CA VAL A 104 -26.10 12.22 5.60
C VAL A 104 -27.13 11.55 4.68
N GLU A 105 -27.92 12.36 3.97
CA GLU A 105 -28.87 11.87 2.96
C GLU A 105 -28.16 11.09 1.84
N ASP A 106 -26.86 11.34 1.62
CA ASP A 106 -26.03 10.63 0.66
C ASP A 106 -24.69 10.17 1.27
N ILE A 107 -24.58 8.87 1.53
CA ILE A 107 -23.39 8.20 2.03
C ILE A 107 -22.20 8.33 1.06
N ALA A 108 -22.46 8.61 -0.22
CA ALA A 108 -21.42 8.81 -1.24
C ALA A 108 -20.57 10.07 -0.98
N ASP A 109 -21.09 11.04 -0.21
CA ASP A 109 -20.38 12.28 0.12
C ASP A 109 -19.65 12.25 1.48
N ALA A 110 -19.71 11.12 2.20
CA ALA A 110 -19.13 10.98 3.52
C ALA A 110 -17.59 11.07 3.47
N ALA A 111 -17.04 12.19 3.94
CA ALA A 111 -15.60 12.37 4.13
C ALA A 111 -15.15 11.73 5.46
N TRP A 112 -13.93 11.20 5.49
CA TRP A 112 -13.29 10.75 6.72
C TRP A 112 -12.79 11.96 7.52
N LYS A 113 -13.47 12.27 8.62
CA LYS A 113 -13.14 13.42 9.48
C LYS A 113 -12.35 12.98 10.70
N HIS A 114 -11.37 13.78 11.08
CA HIS A 114 -10.58 13.55 12.27
C HIS A 114 -11.47 13.58 13.51
N VAL A 115 -11.32 12.59 14.38
CA VAL A 115 -12.06 12.44 15.63
C VAL A 115 -11.11 12.17 16.79
N GLY A 116 -11.42 12.76 17.94
CA GLY A 116 -10.64 12.62 19.15
C GLY A 116 -9.34 13.45 19.16
N GLU A 117 -8.48 13.13 20.12
CA GLU A 117 -7.20 13.81 20.32
C GLU A 117 -6.09 13.12 19.53
N VAL A 118 -5.13 13.92 19.06
CA VAL A 118 -3.88 13.42 18.50
C VAL A 118 -3.08 12.71 19.59
N GLN A 119 -2.73 11.44 19.37
CA GLN A 119 -1.93 10.70 20.33
C GLN A 119 -0.48 10.60 19.85
N HIS A 120 0.46 11.00 20.71
CA HIS A 120 1.88 10.84 20.43
C HIS A 120 2.32 9.41 20.76
N VAL A 121 3.00 8.75 19.83
CA VAL A 121 3.53 7.39 20.05
C VAL A 121 4.73 7.49 20.99
N ARG A 122 4.68 6.75 22.09
CA ARG A 122 5.78 6.73 23.06
C ARG A 122 7.05 6.19 22.42
N ALA A 123 8.20 6.77 22.76
CA ALA A 123 9.49 6.32 22.26
C ALA A 123 9.75 4.81 22.47
N ALA A 124 9.23 4.24 23.57
CA ALA A 124 9.34 2.81 23.88
C ALA A 124 8.53 1.89 22.94
N ASP A 125 7.51 2.42 22.24
CA ASP A 125 6.68 1.65 21.31
C ASP A 125 7.12 1.82 19.84
N LEU A 126 7.97 2.81 19.53
CA LEU A 126 8.53 3.00 18.17
C LEU A 126 9.25 1.76 17.62
N PRO A 127 10.02 0.96 18.40
CA PRO A 127 10.59 -0.29 17.91
C PRO A 127 9.53 -1.32 17.50
N LYS A 128 8.39 -1.39 18.21
CA LYS A 128 7.29 -2.29 17.86
C LYS A 128 6.62 -1.84 16.57
N LEU A 129 6.39 -0.54 16.42
CA LEU A 129 5.86 0.04 15.18
C LEU A 129 6.77 -0.25 13.98
N ARG A 130 8.10 -0.07 14.15
CA ARG A 130 9.09 -0.45 13.14
C ARG A 130 8.97 -1.93 12.75
N ASP A 131 8.83 -2.80 13.72
CA ASP A 131 8.77 -4.24 13.45
C ASP A 131 7.45 -4.62 12.76
N ALA A 132 6.33 -3.97 13.12
CA ALA A 132 5.06 -4.10 12.40
C ALA A 132 5.15 -3.59 10.95
N PHE A 133 5.88 -2.50 10.67
CA PHE A 133 6.11 -2.03 9.29
C PHE A 133 6.83 -3.07 8.42
N LYS A 134 7.70 -3.91 9.00
CA LYS A 134 8.36 -4.99 8.27
C LYS A 134 7.43 -6.14 7.92
N GLU A 135 6.22 -6.18 8.47
CA GLU A 135 5.21 -7.19 8.16
C GLU A 135 4.28 -6.77 7.02
N LEU A 136 4.36 -5.53 6.55
CA LEU A 136 3.54 -5.05 5.44
C LEU A 136 3.85 -5.80 4.13
N ARG A 137 2.83 -6.35 3.49
CA ARG A 137 2.95 -7.12 2.23
C ARG A 137 1.79 -6.77 1.30
N PRO A 138 1.93 -6.93 -0.03
CA PRO A 138 0.79 -6.94 -0.93
C PRO A 138 -0.35 -7.82 -0.43
N THR A 139 -1.58 -7.33 -0.53
CA THR A 139 -2.78 -8.13 -0.26
C THR A 139 -3.01 -9.20 -1.35
N GLU A 140 -3.84 -10.18 -1.05
CA GLU A 140 -4.35 -11.12 -2.06
C GLU A 140 -5.50 -10.47 -2.84
N ARG A 141 -5.48 -10.58 -4.19
CA ARG A 141 -6.50 -9.95 -5.06
C ARG A 141 -7.93 -10.41 -4.77
N ASP A 142 -8.11 -11.69 -4.44
CA ASP A 142 -9.43 -12.31 -4.33
C ASP A 142 -9.89 -12.49 -2.88
N ARG A 143 -9.34 -11.69 -1.96
CA ARG A 143 -9.66 -11.81 -0.53
C ARG A 143 -11.04 -11.24 -0.23
N VAL A 144 -11.87 -12.04 0.44
CA VAL A 144 -13.20 -11.63 0.90
C VAL A 144 -13.10 -11.05 2.30
N CYS A 145 -13.45 -9.76 2.45
CA CYS A 145 -13.47 -9.06 3.73
C CYS A 145 -14.90 -8.93 4.27
N THR A 146 -15.04 -8.79 5.60
CA THR A 146 -16.35 -8.47 6.19
C THR A 146 -16.78 -7.05 5.79
N LEU A 147 -18.08 -6.82 5.64
CA LEU A 147 -18.67 -5.50 5.38
C LEU A 147 -18.81 -4.66 6.65
N ASP A 148 -18.00 -4.93 7.67
CA ASP A 148 -18.08 -4.18 8.91
C ASP A 148 -17.71 -2.72 8.64
N LEU A 149 -18.43 -1.79 9.24
CA LEU A 149 -18.01 -0.40 9.33
C LEU A 149 -17.13 -0.22 10.57
N GLY A 150 -16.19 0.72 10.51
CA GLY A 150 -15.29 1.01 11.61
C GLY A 150 -14.53 2.31 11.43
N PRO A 151 -13.74 2.70 12.44
CA PRO A 151 -12.89 3.86 12.32
C PRO A 151 -11.77 3.59 11.32
N ARG A 152 -11.21 4.68 10.80
CA ARG A 152 -9.98 4.68 10.03
C ARG A 152 -8.90 5.34 10.88
N TRP A 153 -7.70 4.77 10.86
CA TRP A 153 -6.55 5.29 11.60
C TRP A 153 -5.52 5.81 10.61
N LEU A 154 -4.95 6.98 10.87
CA LEU A 154 -3.75 7.46 10.19
C LEU A 154 -2.60 7.46 11.19
N ILE A 155 -1.56 6.70 10.89
CA ILE A 155 -0.29 6.72 11.62
C ILE A 155 0.67 7.61 10.85
N VAL A 156 0.92 8.81 11.36
CA VAL A 156 1.91 9.71 10.79
C VAL A 156 3.23 9.47 11.49
N TYR A 157 4.30 9.23 10.74
CA TYR A 157 5.63 9.04 11.30
C TYR A 157 6.67 9.90 10.61
N ARG A 158 7.76 10.18 11.32
CA ARG A 158 8.91 10.95 10.82
C ARG A 158 10.17 10.10 10.85
N HIS A 159 10.97 10.24 9.81
CA HIS A 159 12.35 9.76 9.76
C HIS A 159 13.24 10.86 9.16
N GLY A 160 14.13 11.42 9.98
CA GLY A 160 14.90 12.61 9.62
C GLY A 160 13.98 13.79 9.28
N ARG A 161 14.02 14.23 8.01
CA ARG A 161 13.20 15.35 7.51
C ARG A 161 11.94 14.92 6.77
N VAL A 162 11.74 13.63 6.57
CA VAL A 162 10.62 13.09 5.79
C VAL A 162 9.50 12.69 6.73
N ARG A 163 8.27 13.09 6.38
CA ARG A 163 7.04 12.59 7.02
C ARG A 163 6.32 11.63 6.06
N ALA A 164 5.70 10.60 6.61
CA ALA A 164 4.85 9.69 5.86
C ALA A 164 3.69 9.23 6.72
N GLY A 165 2.62 8.78 6.07
CA GLY A 165 1.39 8.31 6.66
C GLY A 165 1.12 6.86 6.30
N VAL A 166 0.58 6.10 7.26
CA VAL A 166 -0.03 4.80 7.01
C VAL A 166 -1.49 4.88 7.41
N VAL A 167 -2.38 4.80 6.43
CA VAL A 167 -3.82 4.74 6.67
C VAL A 167 -4.24 3.30 6.81
N ILE A 168 -4.96 2.99 7.88
CA ILE A 168 -5.44 1.65 8.21
C ILE A 168 -6.94 1.71 8.44
N ASP A 169 -7.68 0.91 7.70
CA ASP A 169 -9.11 0.70 7.96
C ASP A 169 -9.25 -0.26 9.13
N ASP A 170 -9.76 0.15 10.29
CA ASP A 170 -10.04 -0.81 11.38
C ASP A 170 -11.42 -1.47 11.17
N TYR A 171 -11.61 -1.97 9.96
CA TYR A 171 -12.77 -2.68 9.47
C TYR A 171 -12.39 -3.53 8.25
N GLY A 172 -13.29 -4.42 7.82
CA GLY A 172 -12.98 -5.42 6.79
C GLY A 172 -11.71 -6.21 7.09
N CYS A 173 -10.79 -6.27 6.12
CA CYS A 173 -9.54 -7.02 6.25
C CYS A 173 -8.44 -6.30 7.04
N ARG A 174 -8.66 -5.05 7.43
CA ARG A 174 -7.67 -4.19 8.09
C ARG A 174 -6.45 -3.88 7.24
N ASP A 175 -6.73 -3.41 6.05
CA ASP A 175 -5.72 -3.10 5.05
C ASP A 175 -5.05 -1.77 5.36
N ALA A 176 -3.77 -1.72 5.04
CA ALA A 176 -2.95 -0.54 5.13
C ALA A 176 -2.73 0.07 3.74
N ARG A 177 -2.67 1.40 3.69
CA ARG A 177 -2.29 2.19 2.51
C ARG A 177 -1.26 3.21 2.92
N LEU A 178 -0.27 3.43 2.07
CA LEU A 178 0.77 4.43 2.32
C LEU A 178 0.36 5.77 1.71
N ILE A 179 0.61 6.84 2.45
CA ILE A 179 0.38 8.23 2.02
C ILE A 179 1.67 9.00 2.26
N ASP A 180 2.19 9.67 1.25
CA ASP A 180 3.34 10.56 1.41
C ASP A 180 2.99 11.91 2.06
N GLU A 181 4.01 12.69 2.40
CA GLU A 181 3.85 14.02 2.97
C GLU A 181 3.02 14.97 2.11
N ALA A 182 3.21 14.94 0.78
CA ALA A 182 2.49 15.83 -0.12
C ALA A 182 0.98 15.57 -0.02
N ARG A 183 0.59 14.29 -0.02
CA ARG A 183 -0.81 13.85 0.12
C ARG A 183 -1.37 13.97 1.54
N LEU A 184 -0.51 14.03 2.56
CA LEU A 184 -0.93 14.37 3.93
C LEU A 184 -1.33 15.85 4.06
N VAL A 185 -0.67 16.73 3.33
CA VAL A 185 -0.90 18.19 3.38
C VAL A 185 -1.98 18.62 2.38
N ASP A 186 -1.93 18.09 1.16
CA ASP A 186 -2.88 18.35 0.08
C ASP A 186 -3.29 17.01 -0.56
N PRO A 187 -4.56 16.59 -0.47
CA PRO A 187 -5.07 15.41 -1.16
C PRO A 187 -4.75 15.35 -2.66
N ARG A 188 -4.56 16.50 -3.31
CA ARG A 188 -4.21 16.63 -4.74
C ARG A 188 -2.70 16.68 -4.98
N GLY A 189 -1.90 16.54 -3.93
CA GLY A 189 -0.46 16.48 -3.98
C GLY A 189 0.01 15.33 -4.89
N GLU A 190 1.08 15.59 -5.64
CA GLU A 190 1.71 14.58 -6.47
C GLU A 190 2.23 13.43 -5.59
N ALA A 191 1.94 12.20 -5.99
CA ALA A 191 2.42 11.03 -5.28
C ALA A 191 3.95 11.04 -5.26
N ASP A 192 4.54 10.80 -4.10
CA ASP A 192 5.95 10.48 -4.03
C ASP A 192 6.16 9.11 -4.70
N PRO A 193 7.04 8.99 -5.71
CA PRO A 193 7.31 7.71 -6.37
C PRO A 193 7.90 6.66 -5.43
N ARG A 194 8.29 7.04 -4.21
CA ARG A 194 8.76 6.14 -3.14
C ARG A 194 7.62 5.52 -2.33
N THR A 195 6.40 6.03 -2.48
CA THR A 195 5.20 5.45 -1.88
C THR A 195 4.74 4.30 -2.75
N VAL A 196 4.59 3.11 -2.17
CA VAL A 196 4.03 1.97 -2.91
C VAL A 196 2.53 2.15 -3.01
N GLU A 197 2.03 2.32 -4.23
CA GLU A 197 0.59 2.38 -4.51
C GLU A 197 -0.07 1.01 -4.31
N GLY A 198 -1.33 1.03 -3.89
CA GLY A 198 -2.17 -0.16 -3.66
C GLY A 198 -2.38 -0.50 -2.18
N THR A 199 -3.07 -1.61 -1.93
CA THR A 199 -3.34 -2.10 -0.58
C THR A 199 -2.31 -3.09 -0.07
N LEU A 200 -2.04 -2.98 1.23
CA LEU A 200 -1.11 -3.83 1.95
C LEU A 200 -1.86 -4.56 3.08
N ASP A 201 -1.52 -5.83 3.27
CA ASP A 201 -1.83 -6.55 4.51
C ASP A 201 -0.86 -6.12 5.63
N GLY A 202 -1.17 -6.46 6.87
CA GLY A 202 -0.37 -6.14 8.05
C GLY A 202 -0.86 -4.94 8.86
N GLY A 203 -1.95 -4.29 8.46
CA GLY A 203 -2.55 -3.18 9.23
C GLY A 203 -2.93 -3.60 10.66
N ARG A 204 -3.37 -4.86 10.86
CA ARG A 204 -3.63 -5.42 12.19
C ARG A 204 -2.39 -5.42 13.09
N ALA A 205 -1.21 -5.76 12.57
CA ALA A 205 0.03 -5.78 13.34
C ALA A 205 0.39 -4.37 13.83
N ILE A 206 0.16 -3.36 12.98
CA ILE A 206 0.39 -1.95 13.34
C ILE A 206 -0.57 -1.50 14.44
N LEU A 207 -1.87 -1.76 14.29
CA LEU A 207 -2.89 -1.42 15.30
C LEU A 207 -2.57 -2.09 16.65
N ALA A 208 -2.19 -3.38 16.64
CA ALA A 208 -1.78 -4.10 17.84
C ALA A 208 -0.50 -3.54 18.47
N ALA A 209 0.51 -3.20 17.67
CA ALA A 209 1.77 -2.61 18.16
C ALA A 209 1.55 -1.28 18.89
N LEU A 210 0.53 -0.53 18.50
CA LEU A 210 0.17 0.77 19.05
C LEU A 210 -0.94 0.71 20.11
N ALA A 211 -1.49 -0.49 20.37
CA ALA A 211 -2.63 -0.70 21.27
C ALA A 211 -3.85 0.19 20.93
N VAL A 212 -4.16 0.33 19.64
CA VAL A 212 -5.33 1.08 19.13
C VAL A 212 -6.19 0.20 18.22
N GLY A 213 -7.44 0.62 18.00
CA GLY A 213 -8.40 -0.13 17.18
C GLY A 213 -9.09 -1.30 17.90
N ARG A 214 -10.01 -1.95 17.20
CA ARG A 214 -10.83 -3.06 17.69
C ARG A 214 -9.98 -4.31 17.82
N GLY A 215 -9.87 -4.83 19.05
CA GLY A 215 -9.10 -6.03 19.37
C GLY A 215 -7.70 -5.75 19.91
N ALA A 216 -7.39 -4.51 20.29
CA ALA A 216 -6.13 -4.13 20.95
C ALA A 216 -6.04 -4.53 22.45
N GLY A 217 -6.77 -5.57 22.87
CA GLY A 217 -6.85 -6.03 24.26
C GLY A 217 -6.45 -7.49 24.43
#